data_AF-A0A8T5KWX7-F1
#
_entry.id   AF-A0A8T5KWX7-F1
#
_cell.length_a   1.000
_cell.length_b   1.000
_cell.length_c   1.000
_cell.angle_alpha   90.00
_cell.angle_beta   90.00
_cell.angle_gamma   90.00
#
_symmetry.space_group_name_H-M   'P 1'
#
loop_
_entity.id
_entity.type
_entity.pdbx_description
1 polymer ?
#
loop_
_entity_poly.entity_id
_entity_poly.type
_entity_poly.pdbx_seq_one_letter_code
_entity_poly.pdbx_strand_id
1 'polypeptide(L)'
;MKTSKFWQSLNDSLGFIWWPFIGLYKLLFNNITSRKKIWYAFSGILLLSLLAGLVDYPKVPSWVPGSSFWNRYNVQLGLDLRGGSHLVYQADVVSIASAERADALEGVRDVIERRVNYFGVAEPIVQTNKVGDNWRVIVELPGVKDVEEAIKLIGETPTLEFKEQGAAPVADISATDANNEQVKIKAEQVLARVKSGEDFFQLATEFSEDPGSKDQGGDLGYFGKGVMVPDFEQAVWSLSVNEVTKELVKTQFGYHIIKKTGVRENADKVEEISASHILFKTESAALTADQWVSTGLSGKQLSKSQVEFDQQTGVPQVNLTFNEEGKKLFSEITG
;
A
#
# COMPACT_ATOMS: atom_id res chain seq x y z
N MET A 1 69.59 -23.01 -15.50
CA MET A 1 69.17 -24.17 -16.31
C MET A 1 68.62 -25.27 -15.40
N LYS A 2 67.29 -25.31 -15.15
CA LYS A 2 66.54 -26.52 -14.71
C LYS A 2 65.01 -26.36 -14.56
N THR A 3 64.40 -25.24 -14.97
CA THR A 3 62.93 -25.01 -14.85
C THR A 3 62.14 -25.22 -16.14
N SER A 4 62.79 -25.43 -17.30
CA SER A 4 62.09 -25.49 -18.59
C SER A 4 61.39 -26.83 -18.86
N LYS A 5 61.81 -27.92 -18.22
CA LYS A 5 61.26 -29.26 -18.51
C LYS A 5 59.90 -29.54 -17.83
N PHE A 6 59.58 -28.84 -16.74
CA PHE A 6 58.33 -29.03 -16.01
C PHE A 6 57.13 -28.42 -16.75
N TRP A 7 57.30 -27.21 -17.30
CA TRP A 7 56.25 -26.51 -18.06
C TRP A 7 55.99 -27.11 -19.45
N GLN A 8 56.98 -27.78 -20.03
CA GLN A 8 56.84 -28.42 -21.34
C GLN A 8 55.96 -29.70 -21.25
N SER A 9 56.12 -30.48 -20.17
CA SER A 9 55.32 -31.68 -19.89
C SER A 9 53.83 -31.37 -19.64
N LEU A 10 53.53 -30.25 -18.99
CA LEU A 10 52.15 -29.80 -18.73
C LEU A 10 51.44 -29.23 -19.97
N ASN A 11 52.20 -28.71 -20.94
CA ASN A 11 51.65 -28.17 -22.17
C ASN A 11 51.29 -29.26 -23.20
N ASP A 12 51.96 -30.42 -23.13
CA ASP A 12 51.71 -31.54 -24.03
C ASP A 12 50.47 -32.37 -23.63
N SER A 13 49.96 -32.24 -22.39
CA SER A 13 48.79 -32.98 -21.90
C SER A 13 47.46 -32.23 -21.99
N LEU A 14 47.46 -30.91 -22.18
CA LEU A 14 46.28 -30.06 -22.24
C LEU A 14 46.18 -29.37 -23.61
N GLY A 15 46.08 -30.19 -24.65
CA GLY A 15 45.84 -29.73 -26.00
C GLY A 15 44.56 -28.88 -26.10
N PHE A 16 44.72 -27.69 -26.71
CA PHE A 16 43.70 -26.96 -27.46
C PHE A 16 42.69 -26.01 -26.79
N ILE A 17 42.62 -25.86 -25.46
CA ILE A 17 41.57 -24.98 -24.86
C ILE A 17 42.07 -23.57 -24.48
N TRP A 18 43.37 -23.38 -24.27
CA TRP A 18 43.93 -22.10 -23.75
C TRP A 18 44.73 -21.28 -24.77
N TRP A 19 44.77 -21.71 -26.03
CA TRP A 19 45.55 -21.04 -27.08
C TRP A 19 45.14 -19.57 -27.34
N PRO A 20 43.85 -19.18 -27.35
CA PRO A 20 43.49 -17.79 -27.63
C PRO A 20 43.75 -16.85 -26.43
N PHE A 21 43.67 -17.34 -25.20
CA PHE A 21 43.88 -16.52 -24.00
C PHE A 21 45.35 -16.27 -23.68
N ILE A 22 46.24 -17.24 -23.93
CA ILE A 22 47.69 -17.05 -23.73
C ILE A 22 48.28 -16.07 -24.76
N GLY A 23 47.77 -16.10 -26.00
CA GLY A 23 48.14 -15.16 -27.05
C GLY A 23 47.76 -13.72 -26.70
N LEU A 24 46.52 -13.50 -26.27
CA LEU A 24 46.03 -12.17 -25.86
C LEU A 24 46.76 -11.66 -24.61
N TYR A 25 47.07 -12.54 -23.65
CA TYR A 25 47.84 -12.18 -22.47
C TYR A 25 49.29 -11.79 -22.81
N LYS A 26 49.96 -12.54 -23.69
CA LYS A 26 51.30 -12.15 -24.18
C LYS A 26 51.25 -10.84 -24.95
N LEU A 27 50.23 -10.59 -25.77
CA LEU A 27 50.14 -9.39 -26.59
C LEU A 27 49.84 -8.14 -25.74
N LEU A 28 48.99 -8.27 -24.71
CA LEU A 28 48.68 -7.19 -23.78
C LEU A 28 49.79 -6.93 -22.75
N PHE A 29 50.57 -7.95 -22.36
CA PHE A 29 51.53 -7.84 -21.25
C PHE A 29 53.02 -8.04 -21.61
N ASN A 30 53.40 -8.24 -22.88
CA ASN A 30 54.82 -8.43 -23.25
C ASN A 30 55.67 -7.16 -23.04
N ASN A 31 55.11 -5.98 -23.30
CA ASN A 31 55.84 -4.70 -23.25
C ASN A 31 55.66 -3.93 -21.93
N ILE A 32 55.16 -4.61 -20.90
CA ILE A 32 54.81 -3.98 -19.62
C ILE A 32 55.90 -4.34 -18.59
N THR A 33 56.59 -3.34 -18.07
CA THR A 33 57.63 -3.52 -17.05
C THR A 33 57.07 -4.21 -15.81
N SER A 34 57.91 -4.96 -15.07
CA SER A 34 57.45 -5.81 -13.96
C SER A 34 56.64 -5.06 -12.89
N ARG A 35 56.93 -3.76 -12.68
CA ARG A 35 56.15 -2.90 -11.77
C ARG A 35 54.72 -2.63 -12.27
N LYS A 36 54.54 -2.42 -13.57
CA LYS A 36 53.22 -2.18 -14.16
C LYS A 36 52.36 -3.45 -14.17
N LYS A 37 52.95 -4.64 -14.35
CA LYS A 37 52.25 -5.92 -14.24
C LYS A 37 51.64 -6.14 -12.85
N ILE A 38 52.41 -5.82 -11.80
CA ILE A 38 51.93 -5.88 -10.41
C ILE A 38 50.76 -4.92 -10.21
N TRP A 39 50.84 -3.70 -10.76
CA TRP A 39 49.76 -2.72 -10.70
C TRP A 39 48.49 -3.20 -11.41
N TYR A 40 48.59 -3.80 -12.60
CA TYR A 40 47.41 -4.36 -13.29
C TYR A 40 46.79 -5.54 -12.55
N ALA A 41 47.62 -6.42 -11.97
CA ALA A 41 47.13 -7.52 -11.14
C ALA A 41 46.39 -6.99 -9.90
N PHE A 42 46.95 -5.97 -9.23
CA PHE A 42 46.32 -5.32 -8.09
C PHE A 42 45.01 -4.62 -8.48
N SER A 43 44.99 -3.87 -9.58
CA SER A 43 43.76 -3.26 -10.11
C SER A 43 42.71 -4.29 -10.49
N GLY A 44 43.12 -5.43 -11.06
CA GLY A 44 42.22 -6.54 -11.37
C GLY A 44 41.58 -7.15 -10.12
N ILE A 45 42.38 -7.41 -9.08
CA ILE A 45 41.89 -7.92 -7.78
C ILE A 45 40.94 -6.90 -7.15
N LEU A 46 41.30 -5.61 -7.15
CA LEU A 46 40.47 -4.55 -6.60
C LEU A 46 39.13 -4.42 -7.33
N LEU A 47 39.14 -4.53 -8.66
CA LEU A 47 37.92 -4.54 -9.48
C LEU A 47 37.03 -5.76 -9.15
N LEU A 48 37.64 -6.93 -9.01
CA LEU A 48 36.94 -8.19 -8.65
C LEU A 48 36.32 -8.13 -7.25
N SER A 49 37.06 -7.59 -6.27
CA SER A 49 36.53 -7.38 -4.91
C SER A 49 35.41 -6.35 -4.88
N LEU A 50 35.51 -5.29 -5.70
CA LEU A 50 34.46 -4.27 -5.80
C LEU A 50 33.20 -4.83 -6.48
N LEU A 51 33.35 -5.67 -7.50
CA LEU A 51 32.25 -6.41 -8.13
C LEU A 51 31.61 -7.41 -7.16
N ALA A 52 32.40 -8.16 -6.38
CA ALA A 52 31.86 -9.07 -5.38
C ALA A 52 31.08 -8.33 -4.27
N GLY A 53 31.59 -7.18 -3.81
CA GLY A 53 30.89 -6.33 -2.85
C GLY A 53 29.58 -5.74 -3.38
N LEU A 54 29.51 -5.45 -4.69
CA LEU A 54 28.27 -5.00 -5.34
C LEU A 54 27.20 -6.10 -5.44
N VAL A 55 27.60 -7.38 -5.48
CA VAL A 55 26.66 -8.52 -5.48
C VAL A 55 26.13 -8.78 -4.06
N ASP A 56 26.95 -8.58 -3.03
CA ASP A 56 26.60 -8.84 -1.63
C ASP A 56 25.78 -7.71 -0.98
N TYR A 57 25.86 -6.47 -1.52
CA TYR A 57 25.08 -5.32 -1.05
C TYR A 57 23.88 -5.00 -1.97
N PRO A 58 22.62 -5.25 -1.54
CA PRO A 58 21.44 -5.15 -2.40
C PRO A 58 20.98 -3.71 -2.71
N LYS A 59 21.56 -2.68 -2.05
CA LYS A 59 21.19 -1.28 -2.26
C LYS A 59 22.42 -0.47 -2.64
N VAL A 60 22.59 -0.24 -3.94
CA VAL A 60 23.68 0.60 -4.45
C VAL A 60 23.29 2.08 -4.37
N PRO A 61 24.21 2.98 -3.95
CA PRO A 61 23.96 4.41 -3.93
C PRO A 61 23.52 4.95 -5.29
N SER A 62 22.64 5.96 -5.29
CA SER A 62 22.03 6.53 -6.49
C SER A 62 23.01 7.14 -7.49
N TRP A 63 24.24 7.44 -7.07
CA TRP A 63 25.30 7.96 -7.93
C TRP A 63 25.98 6.91 -8.81
N VAL A 64 25.71 5.61 -8.61
CA VAL A 64 26.29 4.51 -9.40
C VAL A 64 25.46 4.26 -10.68
N PRO A 65 26.08 4.26 -11.88
CA PRO A 65 25.39 3.96 -13.13
C PRO A 65 24.75 2.58 -13.12
N GLY A 66 23.47 2.48 -13.50
CA GLY A 66 22.72 1.21 -13.47
C GLY A 66 22.08 0.85 -12.12
N SER A 67 22.11 1.76 -11.14
CA SER A 67 21.46 1.58 -9.82
C SER A 67 19.98 1.17 -9.91
N SER A 68 19.26 1.65 -10.93
CA SER A 68 17.86 1.29 -11.18
C SER A 68 17.64 -0.17 -11.63
N PHE A 69 18.66 -0.87 -12.11
CA PHE A 69 18.60 -2.30 -12.46
C PHE A 69 18.71 -3.18 -11.21
N TRP A 70 19.64 -2.84 -10.32
CA TRP A 70 19.89 -3.59 -9.07
C TRP A 70 18.82 -3.34 -8.01
N ASN A 71 18.36 -2.09 -7.86
CA ASN A 71 17.34 -1.73 -6.87
C ASN A 71 15.90 -2.15 -7.24
N ARG A 72 15.70 -2.77 -8.42
CA ARG A 72 14.37 -3.21 -8.88
C ARG A 72 13.97 -4.58 -8.31
N TYR A 73 14.90 -5.30 -7.69
CA TYR A 73 14.65 -6.59 -7.05
C TYR A 73 14.43 -6.40 -5.55
N ASN A 74 13.17 -6.15 -5.16
CA ASN A 74 12.79 -6.28 -3.75
C ASN A 74 12.52 -7.75 -3.46
N VAL A 75 13.55 -8.49 -3.03
CA VAL A 75 13.40 -9.91 -2.68
C VAL A 75 12.52 -10.01 -1.44
N GLN A 76 11.29 -10.50 -1.60
CA GLN A 76 10.39 -10.79 -0.49
C GLN A 76 10.87 -12.08 0.19
N LEU A 77 11.27 -11.93 1.45
CA LEU A 77 11.76 -13.05 2.25
C LEU A 77 10.55 -13.78 2.83
N GLY A 78 10.43 -15.09 2.55
CA GLY A 78 9.41 -15.96 3.14
C GLY A 78 9.65 -16.21 4.64
N LEU A 79 8.76 -16.98 5.27
CA LEU A 79 8.81 -17.29 6.71
C LEU A 79 10.20 -17.76 7.17
N ASP A 80 10.85 -18.62 6.39
CA ASP A 80 12.17 -19.20 6.70
C ASP A 80 13.30 -18.16 6.81
N LEU A 81 13.17 -17.04 6.09
CA LEU A 81 14.21 -16.00 6.00
C LEU A 81 13.86 -14.74 6.79
N ARG A 82 12.57 -14.49 7.01
CA ARG A 82 12.04 -13.28 7.63
C ARG A 82 11.54 -13.49 9.06
N GLY A 83 11.29 -14.75 9.43
CA GLY A 83 10.58 -15.12 10.66
C GLY A 83 9.09 -14.75 10.59
N GLY A 84 8.30 -15.31 11.51
CA GLY A 84 6.85 -15.09 11.54
C GLY A 84 6.10 -16.18 12.31
N SER A 85 4.79 -16.26 12.08
CA SER A 85 3.91 -17.22 12.73
C SER A 85 3.40 -18.28 11.75
N HIS A 86 3.35 -19.53 12.19
CA HIS A 86 2.75 -20.65 11.46
C HIS A 86 1.64 -21.25 12.33
N LEU A 87 0.41 -21.25 11.82
CA LEU A 87 -0.78 -21.70 12.53
C LEU A 87 -1.40 -22.87 11.76
N VAL A 88 -1.77 -23.92 12.48
CA VAL A 88 -2.45 -25.10 11.91
C VAL A 88 -3.78 -25.28 12.63
N TYR A 89 -4.86 -25.05 11.90
CA TYR A 89 -6.23 -25.27 12.37
C TYR A 89 -6.74 -26.61 11.86
N GLN A 90 -7.42 -27.37 12.71
CA GLN A 90 -8.18 -28.55 12.29
C GLN A 90 -9.66 -28.14 12.15
N ALA A 91 -10.22 -28.34 10.97
CA ALA A 91 -11.60 -27.99 10.71
C ALA A 91 -12.54 -29.09 11.22
N ASP A 92 -13.55 -28.69 12.01
CA ASP A 92 -14.67 -29.55 12.35
C ASP A 92 -15.71 -29.51 11.23
N VAL A 93 -15.84 -30.63 10.52
CA VAL A 93 -16.73 -30.80 9.36
C VAL A 93 -17.80 -31.85 9.60
N VAL A 94 -18.02 -32.26 10.86
CA VAL A 94 -18.94 -33.35 11.22
C VAL A 94 -20.38 -33.05 10.79
N SER A 95 -20.81 -31.79 10.90
CA SER A 95 -22.15 -31.32 10.55
C SER A 95 -22.35 -30.99 9.07
N ILE A 96 -21.28 -31.07 8.24
CA ILE A 96 -21.30 -30.66 6.83
C ILE A 96 -21.35 -31.89 5.92
N ALA A 97 -22.23 -31.86 4.93
CA ALA A 97 -22.34 -32.93 3.92
C ALA A 97 -21.02 -33.08 3.13
N SER A 98 -20.60 -34.31 2.87
CA SER A 98 -19.28 -34.60 2.23
C SER A 98 -19.01 -33.80 0.96
N ALA A 99 -20.03 -33.52 0.15
CA ALA A 99 -19.91 -32.78 -1.10
C ALA A 99 -19.63 -31.28 -0.90
N GLU A 100 -20.07 -30.71 0.23
CA GLU A 100 -19.98 -29.26 0.52
C GLU A 100 -18.76 -28.90 1.37
N ARG A 101 -18.04 -29.90 1.90
CA ARG A 101 -16.89 -29.68 2.79
C ARG A 101 -15.74 -28.93 2.13
N ALA A 102 -15.48 -29.20 0.85
CA ALA A 102 -14.42 -28.52 0.11
C ALA A 102 -14.74 -27.04 -0.07
N ASP A 103 -15.95 -26.73 -0.56
CA ASP A 103 -16.41 -25.36 -0.77
C ASP A 103 -16.49 -24.57 0.56
N ALA A 104 -16.95 -25.22 1.63
CA ALA A 104 -16.97 -24.62 2.96
C ALA A 104 -15.56 -24.25 3.46
N LEU A 105 -14.56 -25.12 3.21
CA LEU A 105 -13.17 -24.89 3.59
C LEU A 105 -12.49 -23.82 2.74
N GLU A 106 -12.84 -23.72 1.46
CA GLU A 106 -12.42 -22.62 0.58
C GLU A 106 -12.97 -21.27 1.10
N GLY A 107 -14.25 -21.23 1.51
CA GLY A 107 -14.82 -20.03 2.14
C GLY A 107 -14.09 -19.63 3.44
N VAL A 108 -13.70 -20.60 4.26
CA VAL A 108 -12.89 -20.35 5.46
C VAL A 108 -11.52 -19.81 5.10
N ARG A 109 -10.85 -20.36 4.08
CA ARG A 109 -9.57 -19.86 3.57
C ARG A 109 -9.67 -18.38 3.21
N ASP A 110 -10.66 -18.01 2.40
CA ASP A 110 -10.83 -16.64 1.90
C ASP A 110 -11.11 -15.64 3.03
N VAL A 111 -11.91 -16.05 4.03
CA VAL A 111 -12.16 -15.22 5.22
C VAL A 111 -10.88 -14.98 6.01
N ILE A 112 -10.09 -16.03 6.23
CA ILE A 112 -8.82 -15.93 6.94
C ILE A 112 -7.87 -15.01 6.18
N GLU A 113 -7.67 -15.24 4.89
CA GLU A 113 -6.81 -14.44 4.02
C GLU A 113 -7.15 -12.94 4.09
N ARG A 114 -8.43 -12.60 3.97
CA ARG A 114 -8.88 -11.20 4.06
C ARG A 114 -8.56 -10.54 5.40
N ARG A 115 -8.62 -11.28 6.51
CA ARG A 115 -8.31 -10.75 7.85
C ARG A 115 -6.83 -10.52 8.05
N VAL A 116 -6.02 -11.45 7.58
CA VAL A 116 -4.56 -11.35 7.73
C VAL A 116 -4.00 -10.26 6.79
N ASN A 117 -4.63 -10.04 5.63
CA ASN A 117 -4.35 -8.88 4.78
C ASN A 117 -4.66 -7.55 5.47
N TYR A 118 -5.76 -7.46 6.23
CA TYR A 118 -6.11 -6.27 7.00
C TYR A 118 -5.09 -5.94 8.11
N PHE A 119 -4.40 -6.95 8.64
CA PHE A 119 -3.31 -6.78 9.61
C PHE A 119 -2.01 -6.23 8.99
N GLY A 120 -2.01 -5.92 7.68
CA GLY A 120 -0.83 -5.42 6.98
C GLY A 120 0.22 -6.51 6.72
N VAL A 121 -0.16 -7.79 6.83
CA VAL A 121 0.69 -8.90 6.37
C VAL A 121 0.77 -8.80 4.87
N ALA A 122 1.97 -8.48 4.36
CA ALA A 122 2.12 -8.18 2.94
C ALA A 122 1.78 -9.37 2.04
N GLU A 123 1.98 -10.62 2.51
CA GLU A 123 1.84 -11.84 1.72
C GLU A 123 1.55 -13.07 2.62
N PRO A 124 0.34 -13.18 3.19
CA PRO A 124 -0.03 -14.34 3.98
C PRO A 124 -0.27 -15.56 3.08
N ILE A 125 0.14 -16.75 3.52
CA ILE A 125 -0.13 -17.99 2.81
C ILE A 125 -1.20 -18.76 3.58
N VAL A 126 -2.37 -18.94 2.97
CA VAL A 126 -3.47 -19.71 3.56
C VAL A 126 -3.78 -20.91 2.66
N GLN A 127 -3.64 -22.11 3.20
CA GLN A 127 -3.82 -23.35 2.45
C GLN A 127 -4.78 -24.29 3.16
N THR A 128 -5.64 -24.93 2.38
CA THR A 128 -6.48 -26.03 2.84
C THR A 128 -5.78 -27.34 2.50
N ASN A 129 -5.70 -28.27 3.46
CA ASN A 129 -5.08 -29.58 3.25
C ASN A 129 -5.94 -30.67 3.85
N LYS A 130 -6.11 -31.77 3.13
CA LYS A 130 -6.87 -32.94 3.58
C LYS A 130 -5.90 -34.07 3.91
N VAL A 131 -5.92 -34.51 5.17
CA VAL A 131 -5.08 -35.61 5.65
C VAL A 131 -5.99 -36.71 6.19
N GLY A 132 -6.18 -37.77 5.38
CA GLY A 132 -7.18 -38.80 5.66
C GLY A 132 -8.59 -38.22 5.59
N ASP A 133 -9.37 -38.34 6.67
CA ASP A 133 -10.71 -37.76 6.80
C ASP A 133 -10.71 -36.35 7.43
N ASN A 134 -9.56 -35.90 7.95
CA ASN A 134 -9.44 -34.62 8.62
C ASN A 134 -9.04 -33.53 7.62
N TRP A 135 -9.64 -32.35 7.79
CA TRP A 135 -9.28 -31.16 7.06
C TRP A 135 -8.49 -30.21 7.95
N ARG A 136 -7.46 -29.59 7.37
CA ARG A 136 -6.62 -28.60 8.03
C ARG A 136 -6.59 -27.31 7.22
N VAL A 137 -6.51 -26.20 7.93
CA VAL A 137 -6.20 -24.89 7.35
C VAL A 137 -4.87 -24.46 7.93
N ILE A 138 -3.88 -24.30 7.05
CA ILE A 138 -2.53 -23.88 7.37
C ILE A 138 -2.42 -22.40 7.03
N VAL A 139 -1.99 -21.59 8.00
CA VAL A 139 -1.86 -20.14 7.86
C VAL A 139 -0.43 -19.74 8.20
N GLU A 140 0.26 -19.15 7.24
CA GLU A 140 1.61 -18.63 7.42
C GLU A 140 1.59 -17.11 7.31
N LEU A 141 2.14 -16.45 8.34
CA LEU A 141 2.11 -15.01 8.49
C LEU A 141 3.54 -14.46 8.60
N PRO A 142 4.19 -14.16 7.48
CA PRO A 142 5.54 -13.59 7.47
C PRO A 142 5.58 -12.24 8.19
N GLY A 143 6.55 -12.06 9.10
CA GLY A 143 6.74 -10.82 9.84
C GLY A 143 5.80 -10.59 11.02
N VAL A 144 4.77 -11.42 11.21
CA VAL A 144 3.91 -11.40 12.40
C VAL A 144 4.60 -12.15 13.53
N LYS A 145 4.88 -11.47 14.64
CA LYS A 145 5.58 -12.07 15.80
C LYS A 145 4.64 -12.37 16.97
N ASP A 146 3.52 -11.67 17.05
CA ASP A 146 2.49 -11.92 18.06
C ASP A 146 1.50 -12.96 17.54
N VAL A 147 1.65 -14.18 18.03
CA VAL A 147 0.79 -15.32 17.64
C VAL A 147 -0.60 -15.18 18.25
N GLU A 148 -0.71 -14.63 19.47
CA GLU A 148 -1.98 -14.55 20.19
C GLU A 148 -2.92 -13.52 19.57
N GLU A 149 -2.36 -12.37 19.16
CA GLU A 149 -3.11 -11.34 18.42
C GLU A 149 -3.61 -11.88 17.08
N ALA A 150 -2.76 -12.62 16.35
CA ALA A 150 -3.15 -13.28 15.10
C ALA A 150 -4.26 -14.31 15.32
N ILE A 151 -4.17 -15.14 16.37
CA ILE A 151 -5.20 -16.13 16.73
C ILE A 151 -6.52 -15.43 17.04
N LYS A 152 -6.49 -14.34 17.83
CA LYS A 152 -7.68 -13.59 18.20
C LYS A 152 -8.40 -13.06 16.96
N LEU A 153 -7.68 -12.37 16.06
CA LEU A 153 -8.26 -11.76 14.86
C LEU A 153 -8.75 -12.82 13.85
N ILE A 154 -7.99 -13.90 13.65
CA ILE A 154 -8.43 -15.04 12.83
C ILE A 154 -9.69 -15.67 13.43
N GLY A 155 -9.79 -15.72 14.76
CA GLY A 155 -10.90 -16.30 15.51
C GLY A 155 -12.13 -15.40 15.66
N GLU A 156 -12.06 -14.12 15.27
CA GLU A 156 -13.25 -13.26 15.25
C GLU A 156 -14.31 -13.84 14.31
N THR A 157 -15.58 -13.49 14.44
CA THR A 157 -16.63 -13.96 13.51
C THR A 157 -16.93 -12.85 12.50
N PRO A 158 -16.94 -13.11 11.18
CA PRO A 158 -17.26 -12.06 10.23
C PRO A 158 -18.74 -11.73 10.39
N THR A 159 -19.06 -10.50 10.74
CA THR A 159 -20.45 -10.04 10.80
C THR A 159 -20.76 -9.25 9.54
N LEU A 160 -21.68 -9.78 8.73
CA LEU A 160 -22.35 -9.00 7.70
C LEU A 160 -23.52 -8.29 8.38
N GLU A 161 -23.61 -6.97 8.23
CA GLU A 161 -24.73 -6.16 8.73
C GLU A 161 -25.27 -5.31 7.58
N PHE A 162 -26.58 -5.23 7.48
CA PHE A 162 -27.25 -4.35 6.54
C PHE A 162 -27.67 -3.08 7.29
N LYS A 163 -27.31 -1.93 6.74
CA LYS A 163 -27.66 -0.63 7.31
C LYS A 163 -28.46 0.18 6.30
N GLU A 164 -29.43 0.92 6.81
CA GLU A 164 -30.16 1.91 6.04
C GLU A 164 -29.53 3.29 6.22
N GLN A 165 -29.68 4.13 5.21
CA GLN A 165 -29.39 5.55 5.35
C GLN A 165 -30.48 6.17 6.23
N GLY A 166 -30.14 6.47 7.47
CA GLY A 166 -31.00 7.19 8.40
C GLY A 166 -31.28 8.62 7.93
N ALA A 167 -32.36 9.20 8.45
CA ALA A 167 -32.63 10.62 8.27
C ALA A 167 -31.46 11.43 8.85
N ALA A 168 -31.02 12.46 8.12
CA ALA A 168 -30.06 13.42 8.65
C ALA A 168 -30.59 13.89 10.02
N PRO A 169 -29.83 13.76 11.12
CA PRO A 169 -30.25 14.38 12.36
C PRO A 169 -30.44 15.85 12.04
N VAL A 170 -31.64 16.37 12.29
CA VAL A 170 -31.87 17.81 12.31
C VAL A 170 -31.09 18.29 13.54
N ALA A 171 -29.78 18.51 13.35
CA ALA A 171 -29.01 19.29 14.29
C ALA A 171 -29.76 20.61 14.48
N ASP A 172 -29.79 21.12 15.71
CA ASP A 172 -30.34 22.43 15.99
C ASP A 172 -29.62 23.45 15.09
N ILE A 173 -30.26 23.79 13.96
CA ILE A 173 -29.67 24.58 12.87
C ILE A 173 -29.16 25.92 13.43
N SER A 174 -29.82 26.44 14.47
CA SER A 174 -29.41 27.68 15.14
C SER A 174 -28.09 27.57 15.89
N ALA A 175 -27.80 26.42 16.51
CA ALA A 175 -26.54 26.20 17.23
C ALA A 175 -25.39 25.90 16.26
N THR A 176 -25.66 25.11 15.22
CA THR A 176 -24.73 24.79 14.14
C THR A 176 -24.35 26.04 13.33
N ASP A 177 -25.31 26.93 13.02
CA ASP A 177 -25.03 28.18 12.30
C ASP A 177 -24.15 29.14 13.13
N ALA A 178 -24.42 29.26 14.45
CA ALA A 178 -23.62 30.10 15.34
C ALA A 178 -22.19 29.56 15.52
N ASN A 179 -22.02 28.23 15.64
CA ASN A 179 -20.71 27.59 15.69
C ASN A 179 -19.93 27.79 14.38
N ASN A 180 -20.60 27.59 13.24
CA ASN A 180 -19.98 27.75 11.92
C ASN A 180 -19.53 29.20 11.65
N GLU A 181 -20.23 30.20 12.19
CA GLU A 181 -19.80 31.60 12.11
C GLU A 181 -18.52 31.83 12.93
N GLN A 182 -18.40 31.24 14.13
CA GLN A 182 -17.17 31.32 14.90
C GLN A 182 -15.99 30.62 14.20
N VAL A 183 -16.25 29.48 13.55
CA VAL A 183 -15.24 28.78 12.73
C VAL A 183 -14.78 29.68 11.58
N LYS A 184 -15.72 30.34 10.90
CA LYS A 184 -15.40 31.30 9.82
C LYS A 184 -14.52 32.45 10.33
N ILE A 185 -14.87 33.07 11.46
CA ILE A 185 -14.09 34.16 12.05
C ILE A 185 -12.66 33.71 12.36
N LYS A 186 -12.47 32.51 12.93
CA LYS A 186 -11.14 31.93 13.18
C LYS A 186 -10.36 31.71 11.89
N ALA A 187 -11.02 31.17 10.87
CA ALA A 187 -10.41 30.95 9.56
C ALA A 187 -9.99 32.29 8.90
N GLU A 188 -10.81 33.34 9.01
CA GLU A 188 -10.48 34.68 8.50
C GLU A 188 -9.27 35.30 9.22
N GLN A 189 -9.16 35.10 10.54
CA GLN A 189 -8.01 35.54 11.33
C GLN A 189 -6.71 34.85 10.88
N VAL A 190 -6.76 33.54 10.64
CA VAL A 190 -5.60 32.79 10.15
C VAL A 190 -5.27 33.15 8.71
N LEU A 191 -6.26 33.39 7.85
CA LEU A 191 -6.03 33.88 6.49
C LEU A 191 -5.32 35.25 6.50
N ALA A 192 -5.68 36.15 7.41
CA ALA A 192 -5.01 37.43 7.57
C ALA A 192 -3.54 37.25 7.97
N ARG A 193 -3.24 36.31 8.89
CA ARG A 193 -1.88 35.94 9.29
C ARG A 193 -1.06 35.39 8.13
N VAL A 194 -1.63 34.45 7.35
CA VAL A 194 -0.99 33.94 6.13
C VAL A 194 -0.68 35.07 5.14
N LYS A 195 -1.63 35.98 4.90
CA LYS A 195 -1.43 37.13 4.00
C LYS A 195 -0.39 38.13 4.51
N SER A 196 -0.18 38.22 5.82
CA SER A 196 0.88 39.04 6.42
C SER A 196 2.28 38.43 6.28
N GLY A 197 2.38 37.21 5.72
CA GLY A 197 3.65 36.53 5.44
C GLY A 197 4.12 35.60 6.56
N GLU A 198 3.27 35.27 7.52
CA GLU A 198 3.57 34.23 8.50
C GLU A 198 3.70 32.85 7.83
N ASP A 199 4.51 31.98 8.44
CA ASP A 199 4.85 30.69 7.87
C ASP A 199 3.61 29.78 7.75
N PHE A 200 3.29 29.40 6.51
CA PHE A 200 2.12 28.58 6.21
C PHE A 200 2.19 27.21 6.88
N PHE A 201 3.39 26.61 6.95
CA PHE A 201 3.59 25.30 7.54
C PHE A 201 3.24 25.33 9.02
N GLN A 202 3.75 26.32 9.77
CA GLN A 202 3.42 26.51 11.19
C GLN A 202 1.93 26.73 11.41
N LEU A 203 1.30 27.62 10.62
CA LEU A 203 -0.14 27.89 10.74
C LEU A 203 -0.98 26.64 10.42
N ALA A 204 -0.57 25.84 9.44
CA ALA A 204 -1.25 24.58 9.14
C ALA A 204 -1.10 23.56 10.28
N THR A 205 0.08 23.42 10.87
CA THR A 205 0.30 22.52 12.01
C THR A 205 -0.46 22.96 13.26
N GLU A 206 -0.57 24.28 13.50
CA GLU A 206 -1.26 24.82 14.67
C GLU A 206 -2.79 24.79 14.52
N PHE A 207 -3.32 25.17 13.34
CA PHE A 207 -4.75 25.44 13.17
C PHE A 207 -5.51 24.46 12.29
N SER A 208 -4.84 23.67 11.43
CA SER A 208 -5.56 22.80 10.51
C SER A 208 -6.19 21.62 11.26
N GLU A 209 -7.48 21.40 11.00
CA GLU A 209 -8.27 20.31 11.52
C GLU A 209 -8.30 19.09 10.57
N ASP A 210 -7.49 19.11 9.51
CA ASP A 210 -7.25 17.96 8.65
C ASP A 210 -6.19 17.01 9.25
N PRO A 211 -6.57 15.83 9.77
CA PRO A 211 -5.63 14.90 10.37
C PRO A 211 -4.65 14.30 9.34
N GLY A 212 -4.98 14.30 8.04
CA GLY A 212 -4.14 13.71 7.01
C GLY A 212 -2.92 14.56 6.64
N SER A 213 -3.03 15.89 6.77
CA SER A 213 -2.01 16.82 6.26
C SER A 213 -1.48 17.82 7.29
N LYS A 214 -2.19 18.10 8.40
CA LYS A 214 -1.80 19.16 9.35
C LYS A 214 -0.37 19.03 9.88
N ASP A 215 0.06 17.81 10.19
CA ASP A 215 1.39 17.53 10.77
C ASP A 215 2.50 17.62 9.71
N GLN A 216 2.12 17.75 8.43
CA GLN A 216 2.99 17.96 7.28
C GLN A 216 2.80 19.37 6.68
N GLY A 217 2.37 20.34 7.51
CA GLY A 217 2.16 21.72 7.07
C GLY A 217 1.01 21.88 6.07
N GLY A 218 0.06 20.94 6.09
CA GLY A 218 -1.09 20.94 5.20
C GLY A 218 -0.83 20.38 3.81
N ASP A 219 0.34 19.77 3.54
CA ASP A 219 0.70 19.25 2.22
C ASP A 219 -0.21 18.09 1.78
N LEU A 220 -0.81 18.24 0.60
CA LEU A 220 -1.68 17.24 -0.03
C LEU A 220 -0.97 16.48 -1.16
N GLY A 221 0.30 16.79 -1.43
CA GLY A 221 1.04 16.21 -2.53
C GLY A 221 0.51 16.63 -3.91
N TYR A 222 0.89 15.88 -4.95
CA TYR A 222 0.44 16.12 -6.31
C TYR A 222 -0.84 15.37 -6.62
N PHE A 223 -1.80 16.06 -7.23
CA PHE A 223 -3.08 15.49 -7.65
C PHE A 223 -3.50 16.05 -9.03
N GLY A 224 -4.23 15.22 -9.78
CA GLY A 224 -4.85 15.59 -11.05
C GLY A 224 -6.28 16.14 -10.88
N LYS A 225 -6.92 16.47 -12.00
CA LYS A 225 -8.33 16.91 -12.02
C LYS A 225 -9.28 15.79 -11.58
N GLY A 226 -10.34 16.16 -10.86
CA GLY A 226 -11.37 15.25 -10.35
C GLY A 226 -11.01 14.52 -9.06
N VAL A 227 -9.79 14.71 -8.53
CA VAL A 227 -9.37 14.09 -7.25
C VAL A 227 -9.91 14.87 -6.06
N MET A 228 -9.96 16.20 -6.17
CA MET A 228 -10.44 17.10 -5.12
C MET A 228 -11.89 17.51 -5.36
N VAL A 229 -12.57 17.97 -4.31
CA VAL A 229 -13.95 18.49 -4.43
C VAL A 229 -13.99 19.75 -5.32
N PRO A 230 -15.09 19.99 -6.07
CA PRO A 230 -15.12 21.03 -7.10
C PRO A 230 -14.68 22.42 -6.65
N ASP A 231 -15.17 22.89 -5.49
CA ASP A 231 -14.84 24.23 -4.98
C ASP A 231 -13.36 24.37 -4.59
N PHE A 232 -12.78 23.32 -4.00
CA PHE A 232 -11.35 23.28 -3.66
C PHE A 232 -10.51 23.24 -4.94
N GLU A 233 -10.87 22.35 -5.86
CA GLU A 233 -10.18 22.18 -7.13
C GLU A 233 -10.13 23.51 -7.90
N GLN A 234 -11.28 24.14 -8.12
CA GLN A 234 -11.39 25.42 -8.83
C GLN A 234 -10.49 26.50 -8.23
N ALA A 235 -10.42 26.57 -6.90
CA ALA A 235 -9.55 27.51 -6.22
C ALA A 235 -8.07 27.25 -6.51
N VAL A 236 -7.58 26.00 -6.40
CA VAL A 236 -6.16 25.70 -6.62
C VAL A 236 -5.74 25.91 -8.08
N TRP A 237 -6.59 25.54 -9.04
CA TRP A 237 -6.29 25.75 -10.46
C TRP A 237 -6.21 27.23 -10.83
N SER A 238 -6.93 28.09 -10.11
CA SER A 238 -6.90 29.54 -10.32
C SER A 238 -5.67 30.23 -9.72
N LEU A 239 -4.89 29.53 -8.90
CA LEU A 239 -3.70 30.08 -8.23
C LEU A 239 -2.43 29.92 -9.08
N SER A 240 -1.53 30.89 -8.94
CA SER A 240 -0.14 30.79 -9.36
C SER A 240 0.66 29.95 -8.36
N VAL A 241 1.80 29.39 -8.78
CA VAL A 241 2.68 28.64 -7.86
C VAL A 241 3.19 29.59 -6.76
N ASN A 242 3.14 29.12 -5.51
CA ASN A 242 3.38 29.85 -4.26
C ASN A 242 2.33 30.91 -3.89
N GLU A 243 1.24 31.04 -4.65
CA GLU A 243 0.12 31.91 -4.30
C GLU A 243 -0.81 31.24 -3.30
N VAL A 244 -1.44 32.05 -2.45
CA VAL A 244 -2.46 31.65 -1.48
C VAL A 244 -3.81 32.21 -1.90
N THR A 245 -4.90 31.51 -1.58
CA THR A 245 -6.27 32.01 -1.81
C THR A 245 -6.49 33.40 -1.23
N LYS A 246 -7.14 34.27 -2.01
CA LYS A 246 -7.49 35.64 -1.58
C LYS A 246 -8.64 35.66 -0.58
N GLU A 247 -9.51 34.67 -0.62
CA GLU A 247 -10.66 34.52 0.27
C GLU A 247 -10.69 33.09 0.80
N LEU A 248 -11.51 32.85 1.83
CA LEU A 248 -11.75 31.50 2.31
C LEU A 248 -12.48 30.70 1.24
N VAL A 249 -12.03 29.48 0.99
CA VAL A 249 -12.69 28.56 0.07
C VAL A 249 -13.62 27.68 0.89
N LYS A 250 -14.93 27.83 0.70
CA LYS A 250 -15.93 27.01 1.38
C LYS A 250 -16.16 25.72 0.60
N THR A 251 -16.10 24.58 1.27
CA THR A 251 -16.46 23.26 0.73
C THR A 251 -17.45 22.57 1.68
N GLN A 252 -17.85 21.35 1.34
CA GLN A 252 -18.65 20.49 2.24
C GLN A 252 -17.94 20.13 3.56
N PHE A 253 -16.61 20.24 3.63
CA PHE A 253 -15.82 19.94 4.83
C PHE A 253 -15.61 21.15 5.74
N GLY A 254 -15.82 22.37 5.22
CA GLY A 254 -15.64 23.61 5.96
C GLY A 254 -14.92 24.69 5.15
N TYR A 255 -14.16 25.53 5.86
CA TYR A 255 -13.40 26.62 5.25
C TYR A 255 -11.94 26.23 5.05
N HIS A 256 -11.42 26.48 3.86
CA HIS A 256 -10.05 26.19 3.49
C HIS A 256 -9.28 27.46 3.16
N ILE A 257 -8.03 27.51 3.61
CA ILE A 257 -7.00 28.41 3.09
C ILE A 257 -6.07 27.54 2.27
N ILE A 258 -5.85 27.86 0.99
CA ILE A 258 -5.11 26.98 0.09
C ILE A 258 -3.91 27.71 -0.49
N LYS A 259 -2.76 27.02 -0.52
CA LYS A 259 -1.53 27.47 -1.15
C LYS A 259 -1.15 26.49 -2.25
N LYS A 260 -0.98 26.97 -3.47
CA LYS A 260 -0.44 26.12 -4.55
C LYS A 260 1.07 26.00 -4.40
N THR A 261 1.59 24.79 -4.30
CA THR A 261 3.02 24.53 -4.06
C THR A 261 3.78 24.13 -5.32
N GLY A 262 3.09 23.65 -6.36
CA GLY A 262 3.76 23.16 -7.57
C GLY A 262 2.83 22.78 -8.71
N VAL A 263 3.43 22.56 -9.87
CA VAL A 263 2.81 22.02 -11.09
C VAL A 263 3.82 21.08 -11.74
N ARG A 264 3.36 19.93 -12.22
CA ARG A 264 4.17 18.98 -12.98
C ARG A 264 3.32 18.28 -14.05
N GLU A 265 3.98 17.65 -15.01
CA GLU A 265 3.35 16.65 -15.87
C GLU A 265 3.77 15.25 -15.40
N ASN A 266 2.82 14.31 -15.36
CA ASN A 266 3.11 12.91 -15.06
C ASN A 266 3.57 12.14 -16.32
N ALA A 267 3.82 10.83 -16.20
CA ALA A 267 4.32 10.00 -17.29
C ALA A 267 3.41 9.99 -18.53
N ASP A 268 2.10 10.20 -18.32
CA ASP A 268 1.08 10.24 -19.37
C ASP A 268 0.85 11.67 -19.91
N LYS A 269 1.72 12.61 -19.54
CA LYS A 269 1.62 14.05 -19.89
C LYS A 269 0.34 14.71 -19.40
N VAL A 270 -0.20 14.22 -18.29
CA VAL A 270 -1.32 14.86 -17.60
C VAL A 270 -0.75 15.84 -16.58
N GLU A 271 -1.27 17.06 -16.61
CA GLU A 271 -0.90 18.10 -15.65
C GLU A 271 -1.44 17.75 -14.26
N GLU A 272 -0.55 17.74 -13.28
CA GLU A 272 -0.82 17.57 -11.86
C GLU A 272 -0.37 18.83 -11.11
N ILE A 273 -1.17 19.23 -10.13
CA ILE A 273 -0.89 20.37 -9.27
C ILE A 273 -0.64 19.85 -7.86
N SER A 274 0.23 20.53 -7.11
CA SER A 274 0.38 20.28 -5.68
C SER A 274 -0.07 21.48 -4.87
N ALA A 275 -0.63 21.22 -3.69
CA ALA A 275 -1.11 22.26 -2.80
C ALA A 275 -0.94 21.88 -1.33
N SER A 276 -0.81 22.90 -0.50
CA SER A 276 -0.98 22.79 0.95
C SER A 276 -2.24 23.52 1.38
N HIS A 277 -2.92 23.04 2.43
CA HIS A 277 -4.13 23.69 2.93
C HIS A 277 -4.20 23.78 4.46
N ILE A 278 -5.02 24.72 4.95
CA ILE A 278 -5.45 24.78 6.35
C ILE A 278 -6.96 24.60 6.33
N LEU A 279 -7.45 23.53 6.95
CA LEU A 279 -8.87 23.23 7.05
C LEU A 279 -9.43 23.66 8.41
N PHE A 280 -10.51 24.43 8.38
CA PHE A 280 -11.38 24.70 9.52
C PHE A 280 -12.71 24.00 9.29
N LYS A 281 -12.95 22.92 10.03
CA LYS A 281 -14.13 22.09 9.89
C LYS A 281 -15.36 22.85 10.34
N THR A 282 -16.36 22.90 9.46
CA THR A 282 -17.70 23.36 9.84
C THR A 282 -18.56 22.14 10.18
N GLU A 283 -19.45 22.30 11.14
CA GLU A 283 -20.54 21.36 11.33
C GLU A 283 -21.47 21.48 10.12
N SER A 284 -21.36 20.53 9.18
CA SER A 284 -22.31 20.45 8.07
C SER A 284 -23.60 19.81 8.60
N ALA A 285 -24.74 20.48 8.42
CA ALA A 285 -26.06 19.92 8.71
C ALA A 285 -26.37 18.62 7.93
N ALA A 286 -25.53 18.24 6.95
CA ALA A 286 -25.85 17.18 6.00
C ALA A 286 -24.92 15.95 5.97
N LEU A 287 -23.76 15.93 6.65
CA LEU A 287 -22.80 14.82 6.52
C LEU A 287 -22.16 14.42 7.86
N THR A 288 -22.96 13.95 8.79
CA THR A 288 -22.43 13.02 9.80
C THR A 288 -22.15 11.70 9.08
N ALA A 289 -20.89 11.28 9.03
CA ALA A 289 -20.46 10.01 8.42
C ALA A 289 -21.08 8.76 9.09
N ASP A 290 -21.88 8.95 10.14
CA ASP A 290 -22.54 7.91 10.93
C ASP A 290 -24.08 7.88 10.70
N GLN A 291 -24.52 8.27 9.50
CA GLN A 291 -25.92 8.21 9.05
C GLN A 291 -26.44 6.78 8.82
N TRP A 292 -25.65 5.74 9.10
CA TRP A 292 -26.04 4.35 8.85
C TRP A 292 -26.74 3.75 10.06
N VAL A 293 -28.04 3.54 9.98
CA VAL A 293 -28.84 2.91 11.03
C VAL A 293 -28.84 1.40 10.81
N SER A 294 -28.48 0.64 11.85
CA SER A 294 -28.58 -0.82 11.82
C SER A 294 -30.04 -1.23 11.63
N THR A 295 -30.28 -2.09 10.63
CA THR A 295 -31.61 -2.64 10.36
C THR A 295 -31.92 -3.88 11.20
N GLY A 296 -30.95 -4.38 11.98
CA GLY A 296 -31.03 -5.68 12.61
C GLY A 296 -30.89 -6.88 11.65
N LEU A 297 -30.94 -6.65 10.33
CA LEU A 297 -30.67 -7.67 9.33
C LEU A 297 -29.16 -7.89 9.22
N SER A 298 -28.75 -9.17 9.25
CA SER A 298 -27.34 -9.56 9.23
C SER A 298 -27.10 -10.83 8.43
N GLY A 299 -25.85 -11.26 8.34
CA GLY A 299 -25.49 -12.56 7.75
C GLY A 299 -26.18 -13.76 8.43
N LYS A 300 -26.63 -13.63 9.69
CA LYS A 300 -27.38 -14.70 10.39
C LYS A 300 -28.72 -15.01 9.72
N GLN A 301 -29.28 -14.04 9.02
CA GLN A 301 -30.57 -14.14 8.33
C GLN A 301 -30.42 -14.66 6.89
N LEU A 302 -29.22 -15.03 6.45
CA LEU A 302 -28.97 -15.63 5.15
C LEU A 302 -29.08 -17.16 5.24
N SER A 303 -29.76 -17.75 4.26
CA SER A 303 -29.73 -19.20 4.00
C SER A 303 -28.64 -19.58 2.99
N LYS A 304 -28.27 -18.67 2.08
CA LYS A 304 -27.22 -18.88 1.10
C LYS A 304 -26.57 -17.56 0.69
N SER A 305 -25.25 -17.58 0.46
CA SER A 305 -24.50 -16.47 -0.15
C SER A 305 -23.52 -17.05 -1.17
N GLN A 306 -23.61 -16.63 -2.43
CA GLN A 306 -22.72 -17.11 -3.50
C GLN A 306 -22.32 -15.97 -4.43
N VAL A 307 -21.10 -16.03 -4.96
CA VAL A 307 -20.68 -15.15 -6.06
C VAL A 307 -21.10 -15.80 -7.37
N GLU A 308 -21.77 -15.05 -8.23
CA GLU A 308 -22.23 -15.48 -9.54
C GLU A 308 -21.75 -14.46 -10.57
N PHE A 309 -21.30 -14.92 -11.74
CA PHE A 309 -20.83 -14.02 -12.79
C PHE A 309 -21.97 -13.81 -13.78
N ASP A 310 -22.31 -12.55 -14.01
CA ASP A 310 -23.27 -12.17 -15.03
C ASP A 310 -22.81 -12.69 -16.40
N GLN A 311 -23.62 -13.51 -17.06
CA GLN A 311 -23.22 -14.23 -18.27
C GLN A 311 -23.05 -13.32 -19.50
N GLN A 312 -23.53 -12.08 -19.45
CA GLN A 312 -23.43 -11.12 -20.56
C GLN A 312 -22.25 -10.16 -20.37
N THR A 313 -22.01 -9.73 -19.14
CA THR A 313 -21.02 -8.70 -18.80
C THR A 313 -19.75 -9.28 -18.19
N GLY A 314 -19.79 -10.52 -17.69
CA GLY A 314 -18.68 -11.16 -16.97
C GLY A 314 -18.42 -10.54 -15.59
N VAL A 315 -19.28 -9.64 -15.12
CA VAL A 315 -19.10 -8.94 -13.85
C VAL A 315 -19.54 -9.87 -12.71
N PRO A 316 -18.73 -10.03 -11.64
CA PRO A 316 -19.13 -10.78 -10.46
C PRO A 316 -20.24 -10.06 -9.70
N GLN A 317 -21.26 -10.79 -9.31
CA GLN A 317 -22.40 -10.37 -8.49
C GLN A 317 -22.50 -11.27 -7.27
N VAL A 318 -22.93 -10.71 -6.14
CA VAL A 318 -23.15 -11.49 -4.90
C VAL A 318 -24.64 -11.78 -4.79
N ASN A 319 -25.01 -13.04 -4.95
CA ASN A 319 -26.37 -13.52 -4.74
C ASN A 319 -26.57 -13.93 -3.28
N LEU A 320 -27.48 -13.22 -2.60
CA LEU A 320 -27.83 -13.43 -1.20
C LEU A 320 -29.26 -13.97 -1.12
N THR A 321 -29.45 -15.11 -0.48
CA THR A 321 -30.77 -15.70 -0.22
C THR A 321 -31.06 -15.63 1.26
N PHE A 322 -32.17 -15.00 1.64
CA PHE A 322 -32.61 -14.91 3.03
C PHE A 322 -33.35 -16.18 3.49
N ASN A 323 -33.24 -16.52 4.77
CA ASN A 323 -34.12 -17.50 5.42
C ASN A 323 -35.49 -16.86 5.74
N GLU A 324 -36.43 -17.61 6.33
CA GLU A 324 -37.79 -17.09 6.59
C GLU A 324 -37.80 -15.85 7.50
N GLU A 325 -36.95 -15.82 8.53
CA GLU A 325 -36.78 -14.66 9.41
C GLU A 325 -36.22 -13.46 8.64
N GLY A 326 -35.19 -13.69 7.82
CA GLY A 326 -34.56 -12.69 6.99
C GLY A 326 -35.48 -12.10 5.93
N LYS A 327 -36.32 -12.92 5.29
CA LYS A 327 -37.32 -12.45 4.32
C LYS A 327 -38.31 -11.49 4.97
N LYS A 328 -38.76 -11.81 6.20
CA LYS A 328 -39.67 -10.97 6.96
C LYS A 328 -39.02 -9.62 7.31
N LEU A 329 -37.81 -9.67 7.89
CA LEU A 329 -37.06 -8.46 8.23
C LEU A 329 -36.76 -7.60 6.99
N PHE A 330 -36.30 -8.23 5.91
CA PHE A 330 -36.02 -7.53 4.66
C PHE A 330 -37.28 -6.88 4.07
N SER A 331 -38.43 -7.57 4.11
CA SER A 331 -39.70 -6.99 3.68
C SER A 331 -40.16 -5.81 4.56
N GLU A 332 -39.94 -5.88 5.88
CA GLU A 332 -40.26 -4.77 6.79
C GLU A 332 -39.39 -3.53 6.52
N ILE A 333 -38.13 -3.75 6.13
CA ILE A 333 -37.15 -2.72 5.77
C ILE A 333 -37.51 -2.08 4.41
N THR A 334 -37.80 -2.88 3.39
CA THR A 334 -37.99 -2.36 2.02
C THR A 334 -39.39 -1.83 1.71
N GLY A 335 -40.37 -2.03 2.60
CA GLY A 335 -41.78 -1.66 2.39
C GLY A 335 -42.48 -2.52 1.35
#